data_AF-A0A3M2CNY8-F1
#
_entry.id   AF-A0A3M2CNY8-F1
#
_cell.length_a   1.000
_cell.length_b   1.000
_cell.length_c   1.000
_cell.angle_alpha   90.00
_cell.angle_beta   90.00
_cell.angle_gamma   90.00
#
_symmetry.space_group_name_H-M   'P 1'
#
loop_
_entity.id
_entity.type
_entity.pdbx_description
1 polymer ?
#
loop_
_entity_poly.entity_id
_entity_poly.type
_entity_poly.pdbx_seq_one_letter_code
_entity_poly.pdbx_strand_id
1 'polypeptide(L)'
;DGELVSQQLRIQGLCAHGERILAAVSWGRFLVIDSKGNFLGMTPSADQQAFIRDIAYIPQLQAVAGADRDGLYVFEGGTLENLGAYRLREVIPPKSAPKAGCAVYYAKRTNEIFFTNTTGGGMGIYPVDGGALGMIPAASGELGALQPADAVMSDDGKWLYVSDLRAPRIVRYRRATEAQPSATPSTTPSPEAAPSTRDTPRPDGWFSSMEEARNVAKAHHSRLVVFFHAPENAKSKQLDQSVFTKKFRQQFPNVLWVRYDVGQDPSLYTRFNFYRAPLVILYDLKDGRELKRLEGVFTQKEFREAYEASK
;
A
#
# COMPACT_ATOMS: atom_id res chain seq x y z
N ASP A 1 13.60 3.72 -26.19
CA ASP A 1 12.18 3.34 -26.31
C ASP A 1 11.84 2.33 -25.21
N GLY A 2 10.77 2.58 -24.45
CA GLY A 2 10.30 1.66 -23.41
C GLY A 2 9.00 1.00 -23.88
N GLU A 3 8.92 -0.33 -23.77
CA GLU A 3 7.73 -1.10 -24.12
C GLU A 3 6.92 -1.43 -22.86
N LEU A 4 5.59 -1.31 -22.94
CA LEU A 4 4.70 -1.63 -21.83
C LEU A 4 4.49 -3.15 -21.75
N VAL A 5 5.14 -3.79 -20.80
CA VAL A 5 5.13 -5.26 -20.64
C VAL A 5 3.85 -5.79 -19.96
N SER A 6 3.09 -4.96 -19.21
CA SER A 6 1.85 -5.41 -18.56
C SER A 6 0.72 -4.38 -18.61
N GLN A 7 -0.41 -4.73 -19.24
CA GLN A 7 -1.60 -3.87 -19.29
C GLN A 7 -2.65 -4.16 -18.20
N GLN A 8 -2.51 -5.26 -17.44
CA GLN A 8 -3.59 -5.74 -16.55
C GLN A 8 -3.19 -5.97 -15.09
N LEU A 9 -1.89 -5.93 -14.77
CA LEU A 9 -1.41 -6.18 -13.41
C LEU A 9 -0.70 -4.94 -12.88
N ARG A 10 -1.12 -4.50 -11.69
CA ARG A 10 -0.43 -3.43 -10.98
C ARG A 10 0.82 -4.00 -10.32
N ILE A 11 1.98 -3.56 -10.81
CA ILE A 11 3.27 -3.82 -10.18
C ILE A 11 3.39 -2.95 -8.93
N GLN A 12 3.75 -3.57 -7.81
CA GLN A 12 3.92 -2.87 -6.53
C GLN A 12 5.40 -2.64 -6.20
N GLY A 13 6.24 -3.62 -6.51
CA GLY A 13 7.68 -3.59 -6.25
C GLY A 13 8.43 -4.50 -7.22
N LEU A 14 9.73 -4.26 -7.36
CA LEU A 14 10.58 -4.90 -8.35
C LEU A 14 11.89 -5.36 -7.70
N CYS A 15 12.33 -6.55 -8.06
CA CYS A 15 13.64 -7.08 -7.68
C CYS A 15 14.32 -7.68 -8.90
N ALA A 16 15.56 -7.29 -9.16
CA ALA A 16 16.37 -7.89 -10.23
C ALA A 16 17.25 -9.01 -9.66
N HIS A 17 17.33 -10.13 -10.38
CA HIS A 17 18.26 -11.22 -10.07
C HIS A 17 18.76 -11.88 -11.35
N GLY A 18 20.05 -11.72 -11.64
CA GLY A 18 20.64 -12.20 -12.90
C GLY A 18 19.97 -11.53 -14.10
N GLU A 19 19.55 -12.32 -15.08
CA GLU A 19 18.80 -11.85 -16.26
C GLU A 19 17.28 -11.82 -16.06
N ARG A 20 16.82 -11.80 -14.81
CA ARG A 20 15.40 -11.85 -14.48
C ARG A 20 15.00 -10.65 -13.63
N ILE A 21 13.77 -10.20 -13.84
CA ILE A 21 13.09 -9.22 -13.00
C ILE A 21 11.90 -9.94 -12.37
N LEU A 22 11.86 -9.94 -11.05
CA LEU A 22 10.72 -10.35 -10.26
C LEU A 22 9.88 -9.11 -9.98
N ALA A 23 8.56 -9.24 -10.09
CA ALA A 23 7.66 -8.15 -9.81
C ALA A 23 6.57 -8.58 -8.83
N ALA A 24 6.49 -7.89 -7.70
CA ALA A 24 5.39 -8.04 -6.77
C ALA A 24 4.11 -7.53 -7.43
N VAL A 25 3.08 -8.36 -7.42
CA VAL A 25 1.76 -7.99 -7.91
C VAL A 25 0.75 -8.13 -6.78
N SER A 26 -0.39 -7.45 -6.91
CA SER A 26 -1.46 -7.49 -5.90
C SER A 26 -1.80 -8.94 -5.51
N TRP A 27 -2.18 -9.14 -4.22
CA TRP A 27 -2.69 -10.39 -3.65
C TRP A 27 -1.66 -11.49 -3.35
N GLY A 28 -0.49 -11.11 -2.84
CA GLY A 28 0.47 -12.08 -2.31
C GLY A 28 1.05 -12.98 -3.40
N ARG A 29 1.37 -12.39 -4.56
CA ARG A 29 1.96 -13.08 -5.70
C ARG A 29 3.14 -12.29 -6.24
N PHE A 30 4.02 -12.97 -6.96
CA PHE A 30 4.97 -12.31 -7.82
C PHE A 30 5.03 -12.98 -9.19
N LEU A 31 5.34 -12.18 -10.20
CA LEU A 31 5.65 -12.67 -11.54
C LEU A 31 7.14 -12.55 -11.82
N VAL A 32 7.60 -13.29 -12.82
CA VAL A 32 8.97 -13.21 -13.33
C VAL A 32 8.92 -12.87 -14.81
N ILE A 33 9.74 -11.89 -15.20
CA ILE A 33 10.04 -11.57 -16.58
C ILE A 33 11.55 -11.72 -16.82
N ASP A 34 11.94 -12.01 -18.06
CA ASP A 34 13.34 -11.98 -18.45
C ASP A 34 13.84 -10.54 -18.72
N SER A 35 15.13 -10.41 -18.99
CA SER A 35 15.80 -9.14 -19.30
C SER A 35 15.30 -8.46 -20.58
N LYS A 36 14.56 -9.19 -21.43
CA LYS A 36 13.92 -8.68 -22.64
C LYS A 36 12.47 -8.29 -22.41
N GLY A 37 11.94 -8.48 -21.20
CA GLY A 37 10.56 -8.20 -20.84
C GLY A 37 9.59 -9.35 -21.15
N ASN A 38 10.06 -10.55 -21.52
CA ASN A 38 9.17 -11.67 -21.75
C ASN A 38 8.65 -12.24 -20.43
N PHE A 39 7.35 -12.48 -20.34
CA PHE A 39 6.73 -13.12 -19.19
C PHE A 39 7.13 -14.59 -19.09
N LEU A 40 7.77 -14.98 -17.97
CA LEU A 40 8.22 -16.35 -17.71
C LEU A 40 7.25 -17.13 -16.83
N GLY A 41 6.38 -16.44 -16.09
CA GLY A 41 5.36 -17.05 -15.25
C GLY A 41 5.06 -16.24 -13.98
N MET A 42 4.19 -16.78 -13.14
CA MET A 42 3.74 -16.15 -11.90
C MET A 42 3.43 -17.22 -10.85
N THR A 43 3.66 -16.91 -9.57
CA THR A 43 3.30 -17.80 -8.46
C THR A 43 1.80 -18.07 -8.42
N PRO A 44 1.34 -19.20 -7.83
CA PRO A 44 -0.09 -19.39 -7.57
C PRO A 44 -0.62 -18.30 -6.63
N SER A 45 -1.94 -18.10 -6.65
CA SER A 45 -2.59 -17.27 -5.63
C SER A 45 -2.38 -17.91 -4.26
N ALA A 46 -2.06 -17.08 -3.26
CA ALA A 46 -2.01 -17.54 -1.89
C ALA A 46 -3.43 -17.61 -1.31
N ASP A 47 -3.68 -18.58 -0.42
CA ASP A 47 -4.94 -18.67 0.31
C ASP A 47 -5.10 -17.54 1.32
N GLN A 48 -3.98 -16.94 1.76
CA GLN A 48 -3.98 -15.77 2.64
C GLN A 48 -4.05 -14.46 1.84
N GLN A 49 -4.77 -13.49 2.38
CA GLN A 49 -4.85 -12.15 1.81
C GLN A 49 -3.63 -11.30 2.24
N ALA A 50 -2.52 -11.41 1.50
CA ALA A 50 -1.33 -10.59 1.70
C ALA A 50 -1.24 -9.46 0.65
N PHE A 51 -0.92 -8.24 1.07
CA PHE A 51 -0.79 -7.09 0.17
C PHE A 51 0.66 -6.65 0.01
N ILE A 52 1.50 -7.60 -0.42
CA ILE A 52 2.94 -7.41 -0.62
C ILE A 52 3.18 -6.22 -1.56
N ARG A 53 3.90 -5.23 -1.05
CA ARG A 53 4.21 -3.97 -1.73
C ARG A 53 5.58 -3.97 -2.36
N ASP A 54 6.50 -4.71 -1.78
CA ASP A 54 7.85 -4.82 -2.30
C ASP A 54 8.40 -6.22 -2.05
N ILE A 55 9.40 -6.61 -2.85
CA ILE A 55 10.01 -7.94 -2.78
C ILE A 55 11.53 -7.90 -2.88
N ALA A 56 12.18 -8.87 -2.25
CA ALA A 56 13.62 -9.10 -2.37
C ALA A 56 13.89 -10.59 -2.55
N TYR A 57 14.76 -10.93 -3.50
CA TYR A 57 15.14 -12.32 -3.74
C TYR A 57 16.28 -12.77 -2.81
N ILE A 58 16.17 -13.97 -2.25
CA ILE A 58 17.13 -14.62 -1.36
C ILE A 58 17.73 -15.83 -2.10
N PRO A 59 18.87 -15.68 -2.80
CA PRO A 59 19.35 -16.71 -3.73
C PRO A 59 19.70 -18.05 -3.07
N GLN A 60 20.21 -18.01 -1.83
CA GLN A 60 20.66 -19.20 -1.12
C GLN A 60 19.49 -20.14 -0.78
N LEU A 61 18.31 -19.57 -0.56
CA LEU A 61 17.10 -20.33 -0.21
C LEU A 61 16.18 -20.53 -1.42
N GLN A 62 16.50 -19.93 -2.57
CA GLN A 62 15.56 -19.80 -3.69
C GLN A 62 14.21 -19.26 -3.21
N ALA A 63 14.25 -18.22 -2.37
CA ALA A 63 13.08 -17.66 -1.72
C ALA A 63 12.89 -16.19 -2.09
N VAL A 64 11.67 -15.67 -1.97
CA VAL A 64 11.36 -14.26 -2.18
C VAL A 64 10.78 -13.70 -0.89
N ALA A 65 11.47 -12.77 -0.24
CA ALA A 65 10.91 -11.99 0.83
C ALA A 65 9.93 -10.95 0.26
N GLY A 66 8.83 -10.71 0.94
CA GLY A 66 7.87 -9.66 0.61
C GLY A 66 7.49 -8.86 1.85
N ALA A 67 7.42 -7.54 1.73
CA ALA A 67 6.92 -6.68 2.81
C ALA A 67 5.51 -6.19 2.51
N ASP A 68 4.66 -6.23 3.53
CA ASP A 68 3.42 -5.47 3.66
C ASP A 68 3.54 -4.61 4.93
N ARG A 69 2.55 -3.79 5.25
CA ARG A 69 2.60 -2.85 6.38
C ARG A 69 2.94 -3.53 7.71
N ASP A 70 4.21 -3.43 8.09
CA ASP A 70 4.85 -4.08 9.24
C ASP A 70 4.88 -5.62 9.18
N GLY A 71 4.32 -6.19 8.12
CA GLY A 71 4.28 -7.62 7.87
C GLY A 71 5.46 -8.05 7.01
N LEU A 72 5.96 -9.24 7.30
CA LEU A 72 7.01 -9.88 6.51
C LEU A 72 6.51 -11.24 6.06
N TYR A 73 6.65 -11.48 4.78
CA TYR A 73 6.28 -12.72 4.13
C TYR A 73 7.47 -13.32 3.40
N VAL A 74 7.46 -14.63 3.22
CA VAL A 74 8.46 -15.34 2.44
C VAL A 74 7.74 -16.33 1.51
N PHE A 75 8.00 -16.20 0.21
CA PHE A 75 7.69 -17.24 -0.75
C PHE A 75 8.82 -18.27 -0.73
N GLU A 76 8.50 -19.52 -0.40
CA GLU A 76 9.47 -20.62 -0.27
C GLU A 76 8.96 -21.91 -0.92
N GLY A 77 9.84 -22.92 -1.05
CA GLY A 77 9.52 -24.24 -1.62
C GLY A 77 9.48 -24.32 -3.15
N GLY A 78 9.60 -23.19 -3.85
CA GLY A 78 9.72 -23.13 -5.31
C GLY A 78 11.11 -22.73 -5.79
N THR A 79 11.25 -22.55 -7.10
CA THR A 79 12.41 -21.92 -7.74
C THR A 79 11.94 -20.98 -8.84
N LEU A 80 12.83 -20.13 -9.37
CA LEU A 80 12.48 -19.24 -10.48
C LEU A 80 12.13 -20.00 -11.78
N GLU A 81 12.53 -21.26 -11.90
CA GLU A 81 12.15 -22.19 -12.96
C GLU A 81 10.86 -22.96 -12.66
N ASN A 82 10.47 -23.08 -11.39
CA ASN A 82 9.27 -23.78 -10.93
C ASN A 82 8.42 -22.90 -10.03
N LEU A 83 7.84 -21.85 -10.62
CA LEU A 83 7.07 -20.85 -9.88
C LEU A 83 5.81 -21.41 -9.21
N GLY A 84 5.25 -22.50 -9.74
CA GLY A 84 4.06 -23.18 -9.20
C GLY A 84 4.27 -23.85 -7.84
N ALA A 85 5.52 -24.16 -7.49
CA ALA A 85 5.88 -24.80 -6.24
C ALA A 85 6.03 -23.81 -5.07
N TYR A 86 6.13 -22.49 -5.33
CA TYR A 86 6.18 -21.51 -4.26
C TYR A 86 4.92 -21.56 -3.39
N ARG A 87 5.14 -21.42 -2.08
CA ARG A 87 4.12 -21.22 -1.06
C ARG A 87 4.45 -19.96 -0.29
N LEU A 88 3.42 -19.16 -0.02
CA LEU A 88 3.57 -17.94 0.76
C LEU A 88 3.43 -18.28 2.24
N ARG A 89 4.48 -18.01 3.01
CA ARG A 89 4.47 -18.10 4.47
C ARG A 89 4.50 -16.71 5.08
N GLU A 90 3.62 -16.48 6.04
CA GLU A 90 3.72 -15.32 6.92
C GLU A 90 4.80 -15.53 7.97
N VAL A 91 5.75 -14.59 8.05
CA VAL A 91 6.81 -14.58 9.07
C VAL A 91 6.41 -13.65 10.20
N ILE A 92 5.89 -12.47 9.85
CA ILE A 92 5.43 -11.46 10.79
C ILE A 92 4.05 -11.00 10.30
N PRO A 93 3.00 -11.09 11.13
CA PRO A 93 1.67 -10.65 10.74
C PRO A 93 1.62 -9.14 10.53
N PRO A 94 0.84 -8.65 9.56
CA PRO A 94 0.64 -7.23 9.34
C PRO A 94 -0.17 -6.65 10.50
N LYS A 95 0.21 -5.47 10.99
CA LYS A 95 -0.44 -4.85 12.16
C LYS A 95 -1.65 -4.02 11.83
N SER A 96 -1.85 -3.71 10.55
CA SER A 96 -2.94 -2.88 10.07
C SER A 96 -3.05 -3.01 8.56
N ALA A 97 -4.05 -2.36 8.01
CA ALA A 97 -4.36 -2.51 6.61
C ALA A 97 -3.28 -1.92 5.67
N PRO A 98 -3.26 -2.36 4.40
CA PRO A 98 -2.14 -2.14 3.49
C PRO A 98 -1.82 -0.65 3.28
N LYS A 99 -0.53 -0.32 3.19
CA LYS A 99 -0.06 1.05 2.98
C LYS A 99 1.06 1.10 1.94
N ALA A 100 1.08 2.17 1.14
CA ALA A 100 2.17 2.42 0.21
C ALA A 100 3.45 2.87 0.93
N GLY A 101 4.60 2.67 0.27
CA GLY A 101 5.91 3.03 0.84
C GLY A 101 6.43 2.01 1.86
N CYS A 102 6.10 0.73 1.68
CA CYS A 102 6.80 -0.37 2.34
C CYS A 102 7.85 -0.87 1.36
N ALA A 103 9.07 -1.09 1.84
CA ALA A 103 10.16 -1.67 1.08
C ALA A 103 10.73 -2.89 1.81
N VAL A 104 11.39 -3.75 1.06
CA VAL A 104 12.14 -4.87 1.60
C VAL A 104 13.48 -4.99 0.87
N TYR A 105 14.53 -5.17 1.63
CA TYR A 105 15.89 -5.32 1.13
C TYR A 105 16.54 -6.55 1.75
N TYR A 106 17.18 -7.35 0.90
CA TYR A 106 17.98 -8.49 1.36
C TYR A 106 19.48 -8.16 1.31
N ALA A 107 20.11 -8.15 2.48
CA ALA A 107 21.54 -7.94 2.63
C ALA A 107 22.31 -9.27 2.54
N LYS A 108 22.69 -9.64 1.32
CA LYS A 108 23.39 -10.92 1.03
C LYS A 108 24.60 -11.20 1.95
N ARG A 109 25.37 -10.17 2.30
CA ARG A 109 26.60 -10.33 3.09
C ARG A 109 26.34 -10.68 4.54
N THR A 110 25.25 -10.18 5.10
CA THR A 110 24.92 -10.35 6.52
C THR A 110 23.77 -11.35 6.71
N ASN A 111 23.21 -11.85 5.62
CA ASN A 111 22.10 -12.79 5.57
C ASN A 111 20.86 -12.28 6.34
N GLU A 112 20.54 -11.01 6.15
CA GLU A 112 19.47 -10.32 6.84
C GLU A 112 18.49 -9.70 5.85
N ILE A 113 17.22 -9.66 6.24
CA ILE A 113 16.16 -8.91 5.56
C ILE A 113 15.90 -7.64 6.36
N PHE A 114 15.96 -6.51 5.69
CA PHE A 114 15.52 -5.21 6.20
C PHE A 114 14.17 -4.90 5.60
N PHE A 115 13.19 -4.55 6.41
CA PHE A 115 11.85 -4.22 5.92
C PHE A 115 11.27 -3.04 6.69
N THR A 116 10.38 -2.28 6.06
CA THR A 116 9.74 -1.13 6.70
C THR A 116 8.81 -1.57 7.84
N ASN A 117 9.00 -1.01 9.03
CA ASN A 117 8.07 -1.14 10.17
C ASN A 117 7.45 0.23 10.47
N THR A 118 6.44 0.56 9.68
CA THR A 118 5.66 1.79 9.75
C THR A 118 4.98 2.04 11.10
N THR A 119 4.44 1.03 11.79
CA THR A 119 3.78 1.24 13.09
C THR A 119 4.81 1.49 14.20
N GLY A 120 5.96 0.82 14.13
CA GLY A 120 7.09 1.08 15.03
C GLY A 120 7.92 2.31 14.66
N GLY A 121 7.62 2.97 13.53
CA GLY A 121 8.37 4.10 12.98
C GLY A 121 9.77 3.75 12.48
N GLY A 122 10.14 2.47 12.41
CA GLY A 122 11.52 2.02 12.20
C GLY A 122 11.70 1.09 10.99
N MET A 123 12.85 0.44 10.94
CA MET A 123 13.11 -0.72 10.07
C MET A 123 13.19 -1.98 10.91
N GLY A 124 12.47 -3.02 10.51
CA GLY A 124 12.67 -4.37 11.06
C GLY A 124 13.89 -5.04 10.45
N ILE A 125 14.55 -5.88 11.25
CA ILE A 125 15.66 -6.72 10.82
C ILE A 125 15.26 -8.17 11.10
N TYR A 126 15.24 -9.00 10.06
CA TYR A 126 14.97 -10.42 10.17
C TYR A 126 16.19 -11.22 9.69
N PRO A 127 16.88 -11.95 10.58
CA PRO A 127 17.95 -12.87 10.20
C PRO A 127 17.35 -14.06 9.43
N VAL A 128 17.84 -14.31 8.22
CA VAL A 128 17.31 -15.37 7.35
C VAL A 128 17.46 -16.76 7.99
N ASP A 129 18.50 -16.96 8.81
CA ASP A 129 18.79 -18.22 9.50
C ASP A 129 17.92 -18.46 10.77
N GLY A 130 16.84 -17.69 10.98
CA GLY A 130 15.89 -17.91 12.07
C GLY A 130 16.31 -17.32 13.42
N GLY A 131 17.09 -16.23 13.40
CA GLY A 131 17.51 -15.50 14.59
C GLY A 131 16.42 -14.59 15.18
N ALA A 132 16.74 -13.95 16.32
CA ALA A 132 15.85 -12.99 16.96
C ALA A 132 15.60 -11.78 16.05
N LEU A 133 14.35 -11.30 16.03
CA LEU A 133 13.98 -10.10 15.30
C LEU A 133 14.69 -8.87 15.89
N GLY A 134 15.41 -8.15 15.05
CA GLY A 134 16.01 -6.87 15.38
C GLY A 134 15.15 -5.70 14.93
N MET A 135 15.48 -4.51 15.44
CA MET A 135 14.82 -3.27 15.07
C MET A 135 15.86 -2.15 14.98
N ILE A 136 15.76 -1.35 13.92
CA ILE A 136 16.36 -0.01 13.87
C ILE A 136 15.23 0.95 14.23
N PRO A 137 15.25 1.55 15.44
CA PRO A 137 14.19 2.46 15.84
C PRO A 137 14.18 3.71 14.96
N ALA A 138 13.01 4.32 14.79
CA ALA A 138 12.96 5.72 14.38
C ALA A 138 13.78 6.53 15.39
N ALA A 139 14.66 7.41 14.92
CA ALA A 139 15.29 8.33 15.86
C ALA A 139 14.25 9.35 16.35
N SER A 140 14.17 9.54 17.67
CA SER A 140 13.50 10.70 18.27
C SER A 140 14.44 11.91 18.19
N GLY A 141 14.71 12.41 16.97
CA GLY A 141 15.57 13.59 16.75
C GLY A 141 16.24 13.66 15.38
N GLU A 142 17.19 14.57 15.22
CA GLU A 142 17.87 14.83 13.92
C GLU A 142 18.77 13.68 13.45
N LEU A 143 19.21 12.80 14.36
CA LEU A 143 20.28 11.82 14.14
C LEU A 143 19.82 10.47 13.55
N GLY A 144 18.58 10.34 13.09
CA GLY A 144 18.14 9.15 12.36
C GLY A 144 16.94 9.40 11.46
N ALA A 145 16.52 8.38 10.72
CA ALA A 145 15.42 8.49 9.76
C ALA A 145 14.09 8.63 10.53
N LEU A 146 13.32 9.67 10.19
CA LEU A 146 12.03 9.95 10.84
C LEU A 146 10.93 9.03 10.34
N GLN A 147 11.01 8.65 9.06
CA GLN A 147 10.15 7.64 8.45
C GLN A 147 10.96 6.83 7.44
N PRO A 148 11.68 5.78 7.89
CA PRO A 148 12.40 4.88 7.00
C PRO A 148 11.51 4.36 5.88
N ALA A 149 11.97 4.44 4.63
CA ALA A 149 11.27 3.88 3.47
C ALA A 149 11.93 2.59 3.02
N ASP A 150 13.22 2.71 2.66
CA ASP A 150 13.99 1.70 1.97
C ASP A 150 15.42 1.70 2.51
N ALA A 151 16.14 0.61 2.32
CA ALA A 151 17.48 0.43 2.84
C ALA A 151 18.39 -0.30 1.85
N VAL A 152 19.67 0.03 1.91
CA VAL A 152 20.72 -0.71 1.20
C VAL A 152 21.96 -0.82 2.09
N MET A 153 22.54 -2.02 2.13
CA MET A 153 23.78 -2.27 2.86
C MET A 153 24.97 -1.97 1.94
N SER A 154 26.03 -1.37 2.49
CA SER A 154 27.32 -1.26 1.81
C SER A 154 27.90 -2.64 1.51
N ASP A 155 28.71 -2.75 0.46
CA ASP A 155 29.36 -4.01 0.08
C ASP A 155 30.21 -4.59 1.20
N ASP A 156 30.78 -3.73 2.06
CA ASP A 156 31.59 -4.14 3.22
C ASP A 156 30.75 -4.60 4.44
N GLY A 157 29.42 -4.44 4.38
CA GLY A 157 28.49 -4.80 5.45
C GLY A 157 28.54 -3.89 6.68
N LYS A 158 29.32 -2.79 6.63
CA LYS A 158 29.54 -1.91 7.79
C LYS A 158 28.53 -0.79 7.89
N TRP A 159 27.92 -0.39 6.78
CA TRP A 159 27.02 0.75 6.70
C TRP A 159 25.69 0.36 6.09
N LEU A 160 24.60 0.69 6.78
CA LEU A 160 23.26 0.64 6.22
C LEU A 160 22.82 2.05 5.86
N TYR A 161 22.46 2.28 4.60
CA TYR A 161 21.89 3.53 4.13
C TYR A 161 20.38 3.39 4.07
N VAL A 162 19.65 4.34 4.66
CA VAL A 162 18.20 4.31 4.77
C VAL A 162 17.62 5.63 4.27
N SER A 163 16.65 5.55 3.37
CA SER A 163 15.91 6.71 2.88
C SER A 163 14.86 7.17 3.88
N ASP A 164 14.68 8.49 4.03
CA ASP A 164 13.69 9.10 4.92
C ASP A 164 12.51 9.67 4.10
N LEU A 165 11.29 9.16 4.25
CA LEU A 165 10.12 9.66 3.52
C LEU A 165 9.67 11.07 3.96
N ARG A 166 10.10 11.52 5.14
CA ARG A 166 9.70 12.83 5.69
C ARG A 166 10.67 13.94 5.39
N ALA A 167 11.91 13.61 5.04
CA ALA A 167 12.95 14.57 4.76
C ALA A 167 13.78 14.09 3.56
N PRO A 168 14.11 14.95 2.58
CA PRO A 168 14.87 14.57 1.40
C PRO A 168 16.36 14.29 1.76
N ARG A 169 16.61 13.20 2.47
CA ARG A 169 17.94 12.81 2.97
C ARG A 169 18.07 11.28 3.05
N ILE A 170 19.32 10.84 3.09
CA ILE A 170 19.71 9.46 3.38
C ILE A 170 20.43 9.46 4.73
N VAL A 171 19.98 8.59 5.63
CA VAL A 171 20.62 8.37 6.92
C VAL A 171 21.49 7.13 6.81
N ARG A 172 22.73 7.21 7.32
CA ARG A 172 23.63 6.06 7.40
C ARG A 172 23.73 5.57 8.84
N TYR A 173 23.60 4.26 9.03
CA TYR A 173 23.81 3.59 10.31
C TYR A 173 25.07 2.75 10.22
N ARG A 174 25.95 2.85 11.21
CA ARG A 174 27.11 1.96 11.33
C ARG A 174 26.67 0.71 12.06
N ARG A 175 26.98 -0.47 11.52
CA ARG A 175 26.77 -1.74 12.23
C ARG A 175 27.70 -1.77 13.44
N ALA A 176 27.14 -1.91 14.64
CA ALA A 176 27.92 -2.16 15.84
C ALA A 176 28.64 -3.51 15.68
N THR A 177 29.97 -3.49 15.82
CA THR A 177 30.79 -4.70 15.88
C THR A 177 30.91 -5.01 17.37
N GLU A 178 30.17 -6.01 17.83
CA GLU A 178 30.08 -6.49 19.23
C GLU A 178 29.32 -5.62 20.26
N ALA A 179 28.81 -6.34 21.27
CA ALA A 179 27.58 -6.06 21.99
C ALA A 179 27.65 -4.85 22.94
N GLN A 180 26.71 -3.94 22.76
CA GLN A 180 26.22 -3.11 23.85
C GLN A 180 24.82 -3.63 24.21
N PRO A 181 24.58 -4.14 25.43
CA PRO A 181 23.28 -4.63 25.83
C PRO A 181 22.27 -3.48 25.81
N SER A 182 21.38 -3.45 24.82
CA SER A 182 20.32 -2.45 24.74
C SER A 182 19.09 -2.94 25.48
N ALA A 183 18.56 -2.03 26.31
CA ALA A 183 17.46 -2.20 27.22
C ALA A 183 16.17 -2.69 26.53
N THR A 184 15.43 -3.50 27.27
CA THR A 184 14.15 -4.10 26.89
C THR A 184 13.10 -3.00 26.60
N PRO A 185 12.43 -3.01 25.44
CA PRO A 185 11.31 -2.12 25.21
C PRO A 185 10.06 -2.64 25.94
N SER A 186 9.44 -1.80 26.78
CA SER A 186 8.15 -2.07 27.40
C SER A 186 7.01 -1.92 26.37
N THR A 187 6.27 -3.00 26.17
CA THR A 187 5.03 -3.03 25.37
C THR A 187 3.83 -2.64 26.24
N THR A 188 3.15 -1.55 25.88
CA THR A 188 1.82 -1.21 26.42
C THR A 188 0.76 -1.75 25.46
N PRO A 189 -0.23 -2.55 25.94
CA PRO A 189 -1.31 -3.04 25.10
C PRO A 189 -2.31 -1.92 24.78
N SER A 190 -2.70 -1.82 23.51
CA SER A 190 -3.77 -0.94 23.04
C SER A 190 -5.07 -1.75 22.92
N PRO A 191 -6.23 -1.24 23.37
CA PRO A 191 -7.46 -2.03 23.42
C PRO A 191 -8.13 -2.23 22.06
N GLU A 192 -8.74 -3.41 21.97
CA GLU A 192 -9.48 -4.04 20.88
C GLU A 192 -10.77 -3.29 20.53
N ALA A 193 -11.02 -3.04 19.23
CA ALA A 193 -12.22 -2.37 18.75
C ALA A 193 -13.31 -3.39 18.34
N ALA A 194 -14.51 -3.18 18.87
CA ALA A 194 -15.70 -3.99 18.66
C ALA A 194 -16.32 -3.84 17.24
N PRO A 195 -17.10 -4.83 16.76
CA PRO A 195 -17.69 -4.82 15.43
C PRO A 195 -18.88 -3.84 15.35
N SER A 196 -18.90 -3.01 14.31
CA SER A 196 -20.01 -2.08 14.04
C SER A 196 -21.07 -2.74 13.14
N THR A 197 -22.32 -2.72 13.62
CA THR A 197 -23.53 -3.17 12.95
C THR A 197 -24.03 -2.16 11.89
N ARG A 198 -24.67 -2.69 10.84
CA ARG A 198 -25.25 -1.94 9.71
C ARG A 198 -26.49 -1.13 10.12
N ASP A 199 -26.53 0.13 9.67
CA ASP A 199 -27.69 1.02 9.79
C ASP A 199 -28.45 1.19 8.47
N THR A 200 -29.74 1.45 8.62
CA THR A 200 -30.80 1.78 7.66
C THR A 200 -30.56 3.11 6.90
N PRO A 201 -31.32 3.42 5.83
CA PRO A 201 -31.04 4.53 4.92
C PRO A 201 -31.11 5.91 5.59
N ARG A 202 -30.10 6.75 5.37
CA ARG A 202 -29.96 8.07 6.01
C ARG A 202 -30.48 9.25 5.15
N PRO A 203 -31.00 10.30 5.80
CA PRO A 203 -31.59 11.49 5.16
C PRO A 203 -30.57 12.50 4.58
N ASP A 204 -29.28 12.16 4.51
CA ASP A 204 -28.18 13.03 4.07
C ASP A 204 -27.74 12.80 2.61
N GLY A 205 -28.38 11.87 1.89
CA GLY A 205 -28.21 11.67 0.45
C GLY A 205 -26.86 11.07 0.05
N TRP A 206 -26.16 10.41 0.97
CA TRP A 206 -24.96 9.63 0.68
C TRP A 206 -25.26 8.13 0.72
N PHE A 207 -24.78 7.40 -0.28
CA PHE A 207 -24.74 5.94 -0.27
C PHE A 207 -23.49 5.44 0.44
N SER A 208 -23.64 4.32 1.14
CA SER A 208 -22.56 3.65 1.88
C SER A 208 -21.70 2.74 1.00
N SER A 209 -22.21 2.38 -0.18
CA SER A 209 -21.49 1.56 -1.15
C SER A 209 -21.88 1.88 -2.60
N MET A 210 -20.98 1.58 -3.55
CA MET A 210 -21.30 1.68 -4.98
C MET A 210 -22.37 0.69 -5.41
N GLU A 211 -22.46 -0.48 -4.79
CA GLU A 211 -23.46 -1.48 -5.15
C GLU A 211 -24.87 -0.99 -4.83
N GLU A 212 -25.05 -0.40 -3.64
CA GLU A 212 -26.29 0.25 -3.23
C GLU A 212 -26.67 1.38 -4.20
N ALA A 213 -25.72 2.27 -4.53
CA ALA A 213 -25.95 3.35 -5.49
C ALA A 213 -26.32 2.83 -6.89
N ARG A 214 -25.63 1.80 -7.39
CA ARG A 214 -25.91 1.18 -8.70
C ARG A 214 -27.28 0.52 -8.74
N ASN A 215 -27.73 -0.09 -7.64
CA ASN A 215 -29.05 -0.67 -7.55
C ASN A 215 -30.17 0.40 -7.64
N VAL A 216 -29.92 1.61 -7.12
CA VAL A 216 -30.84 2.75 -7.21
C VAL A 216 -30.77 3.47 -8.57
N ALA A 217 -29.64 3.39 -9.28
CA ALA A 217 -29.39 4.10 -10.54
C ALA A 217 -30.32 3.74 -11.71
N LYS A 218 -31.13 2.68 -11.60
CA LYS A 218 -31.82 2.02 -12.73
C LYS A 218 -32.84 2.87 -13.50
N ALA A 219 -33.22 4.06 -13.02
CA ALA A 219 -34.28 4.85 -13.66
C ALA A 219 -33.83 6.19 -14.26
N HIS A 220 -32.98 6.98 -13.60
CA HIS A 220 -32.80 8.40 -13.98
C HIS A 220 -31.42 9.02 -13.69
N HIS A 221 -30.43 8.23 -13.25
CA HIS A 221 -29.11 8.76 -12.91
C HIS A 221 -28.06 8.35 -13.93
N SER A 222 -27.37 9.32 -14.52
CA SER A 222 -26.30 9.06 -15.49
C SER A 222 -24.92 8.95 -14.85
N ARG A 223 -24.75 9.40 -13.59
CA ARG A 223 -23.42 9.53 -12.98
C ARG A 223 -23.36 9.16 -11.52
N LEU A 224 -22.19 8.69 -11.13
CA LEU A 224 -21.83 8.35 -9.77
C LEU A 224 -20.59 9.15 -9.37
N VAL A 225 -20.66 9.83 -8.24
CA VAL A 225 -19.50 10.47 -7.60
C VAL A 225 -19.16 9.68 -6.36
N VAL A 226 -17.93 9.17 -6.30
CA VAL A 226 -17.42 8.42 -5.16
C VAL A 226 -16.40 9.28 -4.43
N PHE A 227 -16.66 9.60 -3.17
CA PHE A 227 -15.76 10.35 -2.30
C PHE A 227 -15.10 9.42 -1.28
N PHE A 228 -13.80 9.20 -1.45
CA PHE A 228 -12.94 8.49 -0.52
C PHE A 228 -12.37 9.50 0.48
N HIS A 229 -12.78 9.39 1.74
CA HIS A 229 -12.39 10.31 2.80
C HIS A 229 -11.78 9.57 3.98
N ALA A 230 -10.99 10.29 4.76
CA ALA A 230 -10.49 9.85 6.07
C ALA A 230 -10.98 10.87 7.10
N PRO A 231 -11.87 10.51 8.06
CA PRO A 231 -12.51 11.45 8.98
C PRO A 231 -11.52 12.30 9.78
N GLU A 232 -10.36 11.76 10.11
CA GLU A 232 -9.28 12.42 10.85
C GLU A 232 -8.46 13.38 9.99
N ASN A 233 -8.53 13.27 8.67
CA ASN A 233 -7.72 14.06 7.74
C ASN A 233 -8.31 15.48 7.55
N ALA A 234 -7.52 16.51 7.85
CA ALA A 234 -7.94 17.91 7.74
C ALA A 234 -8.41 18.31 6.34
N LYS A 235 -7.79 17.76 5.28
CA LYS A 235 -8.18 18.03 3.88
C LYS A 235 -9.53 17.39 3.54
N SER A 236 -9.82 16.20 4.06
CA SER A 236 -11.13 15.56 3.93
C SER A 236 -12.22 16.40 4.61
N LYS A 237 -11.98 16.84 5.86
CA LYS A 237 -12.90 17.74 6.59
C LYS A 237 -13.15 19.04 5.82
N GLN A 238 -12.10 19.63 5.25
CA GLN A 238 -12.21 20.84 4.44
C GLN A 238 -13.15 20.63 3.25
N LEU A 239 -12.98 19.55 2.47
CA LEU A 239 -13.86 19.26 1.33
C LEU A 239 -15.32 19.04 1.76
N ASP A 240 -15.56 18.32 2.86
CA ASP A 240 -16.93 18.13 3.38
C ASP A 240 -17.60 19.47 3.72
N GLN A 241 -16.84 20.38 4.34
CA GLN A 241 -17.35 21.68 4.80
C GLN A 241 -17.50 22.70 3.66
N SER A 242 -16.59 22.72 2.69
CA SER A 242 -16.56 23.75 1.65
C SER A 242 -17.16 23.30 0.31
N VAL A 243 -16.97 22.04 -0.08
CA VAL A 243 -17.39 21.53 -1.39
C VAL A 243 -18.66 20.71 -1.27
N PHE A 244 -18.66 19.63 -0.50
CA PHE A 244 -19.75 18.64 -0.49
C PHE A 244 -20.93 18.99 0.43
N THR A 245 -21.16 20.29 0.61
CA THR A 245 -22.34 20.81 1.30
C THR A 245 -23.63 20.29 0.67
N LYS A 246 -24.70 20.17 1.47
CA LYS A 246 -26.03 19.75 0.98
C LYS A 246 -26.50 20.63 -0.18
N LYS A 247 -26.34 21.97 -0.07
CA LYS A 247 -26.71 22.94 -1.11
C LYS A 247 -25.92 22.76 -2.40
N PHE A 248 -24.65 22.35 -2.32
CA PHE A 248 -23.85 22.08 -3.52
C PHE A 248 -24.30 20.81 -4.22
N ARG A 249 -24.46 19.71 -3.48
CA ARG A 249 -24.89 18.42 -4.06
C ARG A 249 -26.27 18.49 -4.72
N GLN A 250 -27.19 19.29 -4.18
CA GLN A 250 -28.50 19.54 -4.77
C GLN A 250 -28.47 20.20 -6.16
N GLN A 251 -27.34 20.81 -6.56
CA GLN A 251 -27.18 21.39 -7.90
C GLN A 251 -26.90 20.34 -8.97
N PHE A 252 -26.68 19.08 -8.58
CA PHE A 252 -26.44 17.95 -9.47
C PHE A 252 -27.50 16.85 -9.22
N PRO A 253 -28.78 17.09 -9.56
CA PRO A 253 -29.88 16.16 -9.24
C PRO A 253 -29.73 14.80 -9.93
N ASN A 254 -28.96 14.70 -11.01
CA ASN A 254 -28.73 13.47 -11.76
C ASN A 254 -27.48 12.70 -11.31
N VAL A 255 -26.87 13.08 -10.19
CA VAL A 255 -25.67 12.45 -9.62
C VAL A 255 -26.03 11.67 -8.37
N LEU A 256 -25.56 10.41 -8.31
CA LEU A 256 -25.54 9.63 -7.10
C LEU A 256 -24.22 9.87 -6.35
N TRP A 257 -24.30 10.08 -5.05
CA TRP A 257 -23.16 10.41 -4.20
C TRP A 257 -22.84 9.23 -3.26
N VAL A 258 -21.69 8.61 -3.44
CA VAL A 258 -21.18 7.54 -2.56
C VAL A 258 -20.06 8.08 -1.72
N ARG A 259 -20.02 7.71 -0.44
CA ARG A 259 -18.94 8.08 0.46
C ARG A 259 -18.33 6.84 1.10
N TYR A 260 -17.02 6.72 1.01
CA TYR A 260 -16.24 5.67 1.66
C TYR A 260 -15.28 6.25 2.69
N ASP A 261 -15.34 5.71 3.90
CA ASP A 261 -14.33 5.92 4.92
C ASP A 261 -13.16 4.93 4.70
N VAL A 262 -12.05 5.45 4.20
CA VAL A 262 -10.85 4.64 3.90
C VAL A 262 -10.12 4.18 5.16
N GLY A 263 -10.44 4.74 6.34
CA GLY A 263 -9.94 4.26 7.62
C GLY A 263 -10.63 2.97 8.05
N GLN A 264 -11.90 2.78 7.66
CA GLN A 264 -12.68 1.56 7.95
C GLN A 264 -12.44 0.45 6.92
N ASP A 265 -12.19 0.80 5.65
CA ASP A 265 -11.83 -0.17 4.61
C ASP A 265 -10.60 0.31 3.81
N PRO A 266 -9.38 -0.02 4.27
CA PRO A 266 -8.19 0.44 3.57
C PRO A 266 -7.87 -0.40 2.32
N SER A 267 -8.60 -1.48 2.05
CA SER A 267 -8.48 -2.22 0.78
C SER A 267 -8.87 -1.35 -0.42
N LEU A 268 -9.67 -0.29 -0.18
CA LEU A 268 -10.09 0.69 -1.18
C LEU A 268 -8.92 1.38 -1.88
N TYR A 269 -7.80 1.65 -1.19
CA TYR A 269 -6.60 2.23 -1.81
C TYR A 269 -6.07 1.38 -2.96
N THR A 270 -6.08 0.05 -2.77
CA THR A 270 -5.66 -0.88 -3.81
C THR A 270 -6.73 -1.03 -4.88
N ARG A 271 -7.98 -1.25 -4.47
CA ARG A 271 -9.12 -1.50 -5.37
C ARG A 271 -9.35 -0.36 -6.37
N PHE A 272 -9.23 0.89 -5.92
CA PHE A 272 -9.45 2.08 -6.74
C PHE A 272 -8.16 2.77 -7.18
N ASN A 273 -7.02 2.11 -6.92
CA ASN A 273 -5.68 2.55 -7.32
C ASN A 273 -5.38 4.01 -6.93
N PHE A 274 -5.36 4.30 -5.62
CA PHE A 274 -4.96 5.60 -5.10
C PHE A 274 -4.14 5.48 -3.82
N TYR A 275 -3.48 6.57 -3.42
CA TYR A 275 -2.46 6.54 -2.35
C TYR A 275 -2.83 7.36 -1.12
N ARG A 276 -3.72 8.35 -1.27
CA ARG A 276 -4.05 9.31 -0.22
C ARG A 276 -5.50 9.75 -0.34
N ALA A 277 -6.15 9.94 0.81
CA ALA A 277 -7.42 10.65 0.90
C ALA A 277 -7.15 12.14 1.24
N PRO A 278 -8.05 13.06 0.85
CA PRO A 278 -9.26 12.84 0.07
C PRO A 278 -9.01 12.52 -1.41
N LEU A 279 -9.87 11.67 -1.98
CA LEU A 279 -9.97 11.41 -3.41
C LEU A 279 -11.44 11.42 -3.86
N VAL A 280 -11.71 12.02 -5.01
CA VAL A 280 -13.04 11.97 -5.64
C VAL A 280 -12.94 11.44 -7.06
N ILE A 281 -13.79 10.46 -7.37
CA ILE A 281 -13.87 9.84 -8.69
C ILE A 281 -15.28 10.00 -9.24
N LEU A 282 -15.36 10.43 -10.50
CA LEU A 282 -16.59 10.51 -11.28
C LEU A 282 -16.66 9.28 -12.19
N TYR A 283 -17.77 8.55 -12.14
CA TYR A 283 -18.05 7.42 -13.02
C TYR A 283 -19.28 7.68 -13.89
N ASP A 284 -19.23 7.15 -15.11
CA ASP A 284 -20.40 6.91 -15.93
C ASP A 284 -21.09 5.62 -15.42
N LEU A 285 -22.38 5.71 -15.11
CA LEU A 285 -23.13 4.56 -14.62
C LEU A 285 -23.54 3.59 -15.75
N LYS A 286 -23.50 4.03 -17.01
CA LYS A 286 -23.89 3.19 -18.15
C LYS A 286 -22.91 2.05 -18.38
N ASP A 287 -21.62 2.34 -18.31
CA ASP A 287 -20.53 1.37 -18.58
C ASP A 287 -19.60 1.17 -17.38
N GLY A 288 -19.79 1.94 -16.30
CA GLY A 288 -18.95 1.87 -15.10
C GLY A 288 -17.57 2.50 -15.29
N ARG A 289 -17.34 3.25 -16.37
CA ARG A 289 -16.05 3.86 -16.70
C ARG A 289 -15.74 5.05 -15.80
N GLU A 290 -14.49 5.15 -15.36
CA GLU A 290 -13.97 6.33 -14.69
C GLU A 290 -13.87 7.49 -15.69
N LEU A 291 -14.60 8.57 -15.44
CA LEU A 291 -14.62 9.77 -16.28
C LEU A 291 -13.57 10.79 -15.84
N LYS A 292 -13.42 10.98 -14.53
CA LYS A 292 -12.52 11.97 -13.97
C LYS A 292 -12.13 11.63 -12.54
N ARG A 293 -10.93 12.06 -12.17
CA ARG A 293 -10.35 11.92 -10.83
C ARG A 293 -9.88 13.28 -10.32
N LEU A 294 -10.17 13.57 -9.06
CA LEU A 294 -9.76 14.78 -8.34
C LEU A 294 -9.07 14.36 -7.04
N GLU A 295 -7.79 14.66 -6.91
CA GLU A 295 -6.97 14.32 -5.74
C GLU A 295 -6.71 15.54 -4.86
N GLY A 296 -6.75 15.36 -3.55
CA GLY A 296 -6.45 16.44 -2.60
C GLY A 296 -7.59 17.45 -2.44
N VAL A 297 -7.26 18.71 -2.16
CA VAL A 297 -8.24 19.77 -1.90
C VAL A 297 -8.50 20.53 -3.19
N PHE A 298 -9.78 20.80 -3.45
CA PHE A 298 -10.26 21.59 -4.58
C PHE A 298 -11.50 22.39 -4.15
N THR A 299 -11.90 23.30 -5.02
CA THR A 299 -13.03 24.21 -4.83
C THR A 299 -14.29 23.69 -5.51
N GLN A 300 -15.44 24.26 -5.17
CA GLN A 300 -16.70 23.99 -5.88
C GLN A 300 -16.62 24.32 -7.38
N LYS A 301 -15.83 25.34 -7.76
CA LYS A 301 -15.62 25.73 -9.15
C LYS A 301 -14.87 24.64 -9.92
N GLU A 302 -13.74 24.17 -9.39
CA GLU A 302 -12.94 23.11 -10.01
C GLU A 302 -13.73 21.80 -10.13
N PHE A 303 -14.55 21.45 -9.13
CA PHE A 303 -15.43 20.29 -9.23
C PHE A 303 -16.45 20.44 -10.37
N ARG A 304 -17.09 21.62 -10.51
CA ARG A 304 -18.03 21.86 -11.63
C ARG A 304 -17.34 21.74 -12.97
N GLU A 305 -16.17 22.35 -13.13
CA GLU A 305 -15.41 22.29 -14.38
C GLU A 305 -15.06 20.84 -14.74
N ALA A 306 -14.61 20.05 -13.76
CA ALA A 306 -14.34 18.63 -13.92
C ALA A 306 -15.60 17.80 -14.28
N TYR A 307 -16.75 18.14 -13.68
CA TYR A 307 -18.03 17.50 -13.96
C TYR A 307 -18.56 17.85 -15.36
N GLU A 308 -18.46 19.11 -15.77
CA GLU A 308 -18.91 19.57 -17.09
C GLU A 308 -18.02 19.03 -18.21
N ALA A 309 -16.70 19.02 -18.01
CA ALA A 309 -15.74 18.45 -18.96
C ALA A 309 -15.85 16.93 -19.15
N SER A 310 -16.61 16.24 -18.30
CA SER A 310 -16.88 14.80 -18.42
C SER A 310 -18.23 14.47 -19.05
N LYS A 311 -18.99 15.47 -19.52
CA LYS A 311 -20.17 15.30 -20.40
C LYS A 311 -19.76 14.95 -21.81
#